data_AF-A0A7X7BZD9-F1
#
_entry.id   AF-A0A7X7BZD9-F1
#
_cell.length_a   1.000
_cell.length_b   1.000
_cell.length_c   1.000
_cell.angle_alpha   90.00
_cell.angle_beta   90.00
_cell.angle_gamma   90.00
#
_symmetry.space_group_name_H-M   'P 1'
#
loop_
_entity.id
_entity.type
_entity.pdbx_description
1 polymer ?
#
loop_
_entity_poly.entity_id
_entity_poly.type
_entity_poly.pdbx_seq_one_letter_code
_entity_poly.pdbx_strand_id
1 'polypeptide(L)'
;MAQIRILEKESAKNVYFSEDDYYYKPEALEAMMDFLSNKKVDFVTPLDHPDRYIGAVEPIAKSSVMISRYCHWRDVENSCCTFMTSRETLSEAKRGLKVYPKGFGDGVMWMVLTKKRVFSPLAIAKALINRMGKGRNRHQGTLLPYICWRYCGLRMLTTRKFSLWQPMPSLAVHFAVASLPSNTIDILRDYSDDLATLDEIVWNYLEIKPSKG
;
A
#
# COMPACT_ATOMS: atom_id res chain seq x y z
N MET A 1 5.76 17.06 -1.80
CA MET A 1 4.94 18.22 -1.35
C MET A 1 4.38 19.05 -2.50
N ALA A 2 5.13 19.26 -3.59
CA ALA A 2 4.62 19.89 -4.80
C ALA A 2 3.48 19.07 -5.43
N GLN A 3 3.63 17.75 -5.58
CA GLN A 3 2.61 16.88 -6.19
C GLN A 3 1.24 16.93 -5.50
N ILE A 4 1.15 16.79 -4.16
CA ILE A 4 -0.15 16.92 -3.46
C ILE A 4 -0.81 18.27 -3.73
N ARG A 5 -0.02 19.36 -3.75
CA ARG A 5 -0.56 20.70 -4.06
C ARG A 5 -0.99 20.85 -5.51
N ILE A 6 -0.35 20.13 -6.44
CA ILE A 6 -0.75 20.08 -7.86
C ILE A 6 -2.09 19.34 -7.96
N LEU A 7 -2.20 18.16 -7.35
CA LEU A 7 -3.43 17.36 -7.35
C LEU A 7 -4.62 18.08 -6.67
N GLU A 8 -4.37 18.90 -5.65
CA GLU A 8 -5.43 19.71 -5.02
C GLU A 8 -5.96 20.83 -5.92
N LYS A 9 -5.15 21.30 -6.87
CA LYS A 9 -5.54 22.34 -7.82
C LYS A 9 -6.25 21.77 -9.04
N GLU A 10 -6.28 20.45 -9.19
CA GLU A 10 -6.94 19.84 -10.33
C GLU A 10 -8.46 19.96 -10.26
N SER A 11 -9.07 20.12 -11.44
CA SER A 11 -10.53 20.18 -11.58
C SER A 11 -11.18 18.79 -11.61
N ALA A 12 -10.38 17.74 -11.81
CA ALA A 12 -10.87 16.37 -11.80
C ALA A 12 -11.41 15.97 -10.42
N LYS A 13 -12.56 15.28 -10.40
CA LYS A 13 -13.18 14.77 -9.16
C LYS A 13 -12.29 13.75 -8.46
N ASN A 14 -11.68 12.88 -9.24
CA ASN A 14 -10.76 11.85 -8.77
C ASN A 14 -9.36 12.18 -9.25
N VAL A 15 -8.37 11.86 -8.42
CA VAL A 15 -6.96 12.08 -8.71
C VAL A 15 -6.19 10.78 -8.51
N TYR A 16 -5.11 10.65 -9.26
CA TYR A 16 -4.22 9.50 -9.20
C TYR A 16 -2.80 9.95 -8.89
N PHE A 17 -2.17 9.32 -7.90
CA PHE A 17 -0.75 9.43 -7.64
C PHE A 17 -0.09 8.17 -8.18
N SER A 18 0.91 8.35 -9.04
CA SER A 18 1.69 7.27 -9.65
C SER A 18 3.16 7.44 -9.27
N GLU A 19 3.80 6.33 -8.91
CA GLU A 19 5.25 6.18 -9.01
C GLU A 19 5.61 5.85 -10.48
N ASP A 20 6.88 6.00 -10.83
CA ASP A 20 7.42 5.83 -12.20
C ASP A 20 7.82 4.38 -12.51
N ASP A 21 7.68 3.47 -11.54
CA ASP A 21 8.10 2.07 -11.59
C ASP A 21 6.91 1.09 -11.58
N TYR A 22 5.74 1.52 -12.03
CA TYR A 22 4.53 0.70 -12.14
C TYR A 22 4.16 0.39 -13.60
N TYR A 23 3.74 -0.86 -13.84
CA TYR A 23 3.14 -1.30 -15.09
C TYR A 23 1.71 -1.77 -14.86
N TYR A 24 0.78 -1.35 -15.70
CA TYR A 24 -0.65 -1.51 -15.47
C TYR A 24 -1.28 -2.46 -16.47
N LYS A 25 -2.26 -3.25 -16.02
CA LYS A 25 -3.23 -3.87 -16.92
C LYS A 25 -4.02 -2.81 -17.69
N PRO A 26 -4.48 -3.09 -18.91
CA PRO A 26 -5.28 -2.16 -19.70
C PRO A 26 -6.50 -1.59 -18.95
N GLU A 27 -7.19 -2.43 -18.17
CA GLU A 27 -8.38 -2.06 -17.41
C GLU A 27 -8.10 -1.49 -16.00
N ALA A 28 -6.83 -1.35 -15.58
CA ALA A 28 -6.49 -1.06 -14.19
C ALA A 28 -7.08 0.25 -13.66
N LEU A 29 -6.98 1.33 -14.44
CA LEU A 29 -7.51 2.64 -14.07
C LEU A 29 -9.05 2.63 -14.04
N GLU A 30 -9.69 1.95 -15.01
CA GLU A 30 -11.15 1.82 -15.06
C GLU A 30 -11.68 1.05 -13.85
N ALA A 31 -11.05 -0.08 -13.51
CA ALA A 31 -11.39 -0.89 -12.35
C ALA A 31 -11.26 -0.09 -11.04
N MET A 32 -10.19 0.68 -10.88
CA MET A 32 -10.00 1.56 -9.72
C MET A 32 -11.04 2.66 -9.64
N MET A 33 -11.38 3.31 -10.77
CA MET A 33 -12.41 4.35 -10.81
C MET A 33 -13.81 3.81 -10.49
N ASP A 34 -14.16 2.65 -11.05
CA ASP A 34 -15.42 1.95 -10.76
C ASP A 34 -15.55 1.66 -9.27
N PHE A 35 -14.51 1.08 -8.66
CA PHE A 35 -14.54 0.75 -7.24
C PHE A 35 -14.54 1.98 -6.33
N LEU A 36 -13.79 3.04 -6.68
CA LEU A 36 -13.77 4.31 -5.93
C LEU A 36 -15.12 5.04 -5.97
N SER A 37 -16.02 4.73 -6.91
CA SER A 37 -17.38 5.28 -6.92
C SER A 37 -18.23 4.88 -5.70
N ASN A 38 -17.82 3.81 -5.00
CA ASN A 38 -18.43 3.38 -3.74
C ASN A 38 -18.09 4.37 -2.61
N LYS A 39 -19.12 5.01 -2.02
CA LYS A 39 -18.96 6.01 -0.94
C LYS A 39 -18.24 5.50 0.33
N LYS A 40 -18.04 4.19 0.47
CA LYS A 40 -17.28 3.58 1.58
C LYS A 40 -15.78 3.48 1.32
N VAL A 41 -15.33 3.84 0.12
CA VAL A 41 -13.93 3.71 -0.34
C VAL A 41 -13.29 5.09 -0.38
N ASP A 42 -12.18 5.24 0.34
CA ASP A 42 -11.42 6.49 0.39
C ASP A 42 -10.22 6.46 -0.55
N PHE A 43 -9.47 5.36 -0.52
CA PHE A 43 -8.28 5.15 -1.32
C PHE A 43 -8.29 3.76 -1.95
N VAL A 44 -7.77 3.68 -3.18
CA VAL A 44 -7.51 2.43 -3.89
C VAL A 44 -6.08 2.41 -4.40
N THR A 45 -5.40 1.27 -4.33
CA THR A 45 -4.07 1.04 -4.91
C THR A 45 -4.18 -0.07 -5.96
N PRO A 46 -3.34 -0.08 -7.02
CA PRO A 46 -3.43 -1.11 -8.06
C PRO A 46 -2.72 -2.43 -7.69
N LEU A 47 -1.86 -2.43 -6.66
CA LEU A 47 -0.99 -3.56 -6.33
C LEU A 47 -1.55 -4.44 -5.20
N ASP A 48 -1.63 -5.74 -5.44
CA ASP A 48 -1.78 -6.76 -4.39
C ASP A 48 -0.40 -7.08 -3.80
N HIS A 49 -0.07 -6.50 -2.64
CA HIS A 49 1.28 -6.57 -2.09
C HIS A 49 1.67 -8.00 -1.63
N PRO A 50 2.81 -8.55 -2.12
CA PRO A 50 3.26 -9.90 -1.75
C PRO A 50 3.62 -10.08 -0.27
N ASP A 51 4.03 -8.99 0.39
CA ASP A 51 4.44 -8.97 1.81
C ASP A 51 3.35 -9.53 2.76
N ARG A 52 2.09 -9.44 2.34
CA ARG A 52 0.93 -10.02 3.03
C ARG A 52 0.88 -11.54 2.98
N TYR A 53 1.40 -12.18 1.94
CA TYR A 53 1.34 -13.64 1.82
C TYR A 53 2.59 -14.30 2.42
N ILE A 54 3.70 -13.57 2.48
CA ILE A 54 5.02 -14.09 2.86
C ILE A 54 5.30 -13.91 4.38
N GLY A 55 4.35 -13.36 5.15
CA GLY A 55 4.47 -13.23 6.61
C GLY A 55 5.48 -12.17 7.06
N ALA A 56 5.89 -11.24 6.19
CA ALA A 56 6.87 -10.21 6.52
C ALA A 56 6.35 -9.17 7.54
N VAL A 57 5.02 -9.06 7.70
CA VAL A 57 4.34 -8.09 8.56
C VAL A 57 3.37 -8.79 9.52
N GLU A 58 3.88 -9.36 10.61
CA GLU A 58 3.04 -10.01 11.62
C GLU A 58 2.33 -9.05 12.60
N PRO A 59 1.11 -9.39 13.07
CA PRO A 59 0.04 -10.06 12.33
C PRO A 59 -0.70 -9.06 11.43
N ILE A 60 -1.03 -9.51 10.21
CA ILE A 60 -1.84 -8.78 9.24
C ILE A 60 -3.16 -8.36 9.92
N ALA A 61 -3.54 -7.10 9.77
CA ALA A 61 -4.80 -6.64 10.34
C ALA A 61 -5.97 -7.44 9.74
N LYS A 62 -7.02 -7.71 10.53
CA LYS A 62 -8.27 -8.25 9.97
C LYS A 62 -8.68 -7.42 8.75
N SER A 63 -8.97 -8.10 7.65
CA SER A 63 -9.41 -7.50 6.41
C SER A 63 -10.80 -7.99 6.01
N SER A 64 -11.53 -7.11 5.35
CA SER A 64 -12.79 -7.30 4.65
C SER A 64 -12.51 -7.40 3.16
N VAL A 65 -13.36 -8.14 2.47
CA VAL A 65 -13.33 -8.28 1.03
C VAL A 65 -14.64 -7.74 0.46
N MET A 66 -14.55 -6.98 -0.62
CA MET A 66 -15.68 -6.53 -1.43
C MET A 66 -15.56 -7.11 -2.82
N ILE A 67 -16.66 -7.59 -3.37
CA ILE A 67 -16.75 -8.08 -4.74
C ILE A 67 -17.22 -6.92 -5.63
N SER A 68 -16.56 -6.72 -6.77
CA SER A 68 -16.91 -5.69 -7.75
C SER A 68 -16.95 -6.27 -9.17
N ARG A 69 -17.21 -5.42 -10.17
CA ARG A 69 -17.28 -5.82 -11.58
C ARG A 69 -15.97 -6.41 -12.11
N TYR A 70 -14.82 -5.83 -11.75
CA TYR A 70 -13.53 -6.18 -12.37
C TYR A 70 -12.76 -7.20 -11.55
N CYS A 71 -12.79 -7.10 -10.22
CA CYS A 71 -12.07 -7.99 -9.33
C CYS A 71 -12.64 -7.97 -7.91
N HIS A 72 -12.04 -8.76 -7.03
CA HIS A 72 -12.24 -8.62 -5.59
C HIS A 72 -11.31 -7.51 -5.05
N TRP A 73 -11.77 -6.82 -4.02
CA TRP A 73 -11.02 -5.78 -3.35
C TRP A 73 -10.87 -6.14 -1.89
N ARG A 74 -9.68 -5.98 -1.34
CA ARG A 74 -9.38 -6.23 0.07
C ARG A 74 -8.96 -4.94 0.74
N ASP A 75 -9.47 -4.68 1.95
CA ASP A 75 -9.00 -3.54 2.72
C ASP A 75 -7.66 -3.84 3.41
N VAL A 76 -6.79 -2.84 3.42
CA VAL A 76 -5.39 -2.99 3.81
C VAL A 76 -4.90 -1.83 4.67
N GLU A 77 -3.83 -2.07 5.42
CA GLU A 77 -3.23 -1.08 6.32
C GLU A 77 -2.23 -0.13 5.65
N ASN A 78 -1.65 -0.53 4.52
CA ASN A 78 -0.57 0.16 3.84
C ASN A 78 -0.56 -0.17 2.33
N SER A 79 0.09 0.72 1.58
CA SER A 79 0.51 0.54 0.20
C SER A 79 1.78 1.38 -0.04
N CYS A 80 2.30 1.37 -1.27
CA CYS A 80 3.29 2.34 -1.73
C CYS A 80 2.65 3.73 -1.96
N CYS A 81 3.38 4.65 -2.60
CA CYS A 81 2.86 5.96 -2.93
C CYS A 81 1.94 5.96 -4.16
N THR A 82 1.75 4.83 -4.83
CA THR A 82 0.83 4.68 -5.95
C THR A 82 -0.62 4.39 -5.52
N PHE A 83 -1.53 5.36 -5.69
CA PHE A 83 -2.94 5.24 -5.29
C PHE A 83 -3.89 6.23 -5.99
N MET A 84 -5.18 5.90 -6.06
CA MET A 84 -6.27 6.77 -6.49
C MET A 84 -7.16 7.19 -5.32
N THR A 85 -7.71 8.41 -5.37
CA THR A 85 -8.67 8.92 -4.38
C THR A 85 -9.53 10.04 -4.96
N SER A 86 -10.62 10.41 -4.26
CA SER A 86 -11.35 11.63 -4.57
C SER A 86 -10.58 12.86 -4.10
N ARG A 87 -10.78 14.00 -4.76
CA ARG A 87 -10.16 15.27 -4.37
C ARG A 87 -10.63 15.71 -2.97
N GLU A 88 -11.89 15.44 -2.62
CA GLU A 88 -12.44 15.70 -1.29
C GLU A 88 -11.68 14.89 -0.23
N THR A 89 -11.54 13.57 -0.45
CA THR A 89 -10.76 12.70 0.44
C THR A 89 -9.29 13.13 0.51
N LEU A 90 -8.66 13.52 -0.60
CA LEU A 90 -7.30 14.03 -0.63
C LEU A 90 -7.13 15.26 0.29
N SER A 91 -8.07 16.21 0.21
CA SER A 91 -8.07 17.44 1.02
C SER A 91 -8.14 17.12 2.52
N GLU A 92 -9.01 16.20 2.92
CA GLU A 92 -9.13 15.74 4.30
C GLU A 92 -7.87 14.98 4.77
N ALA A 93 -7.32 14.11 3.92
CA ALA A 93 -6.17 13.27 4.22
C ALA A 93 -4.83 14.00 4.17
N LYS A 94 -4.78 15.21 3.60
CA LYS A 94 -3.58 16.01 3.37
C LYS A 94 -2.62 16.01 4.55
N ARG A 95 -3.11 16.20 5.77
CA ARG A 95 -2.25 16.26 6.97
C ARG A 95 -1.53 14.93 7.23
N GLY A 96 -2.20 13.80 7.01
CA GLY A 96 -1.60 12.46 7.13
C GLY A 96 -0.62 12.20 5.99
N LEU A 97 -0.98 12.56 4.75
CA LEU A 97 -0.08 12.42 3.59
C LEU A 97 1.23 13.22 3.74
N LYS A 98 1.19 14.35 4.47
CA LYS A 98 2.39 15.15 4.81
C LYS A 98 3.37 14.49 5.78
N VAL A 99 3.05 13.30 6.31
CA VAL A 99 3.98 12.48 7.11
C VAL A 99 5.11 11.92 6.25
N TYR A 100 4.80 11.45 5.03
CA TYR A 100 5.77 10.85 4.11
C TYR A 100 7.02 11.70 3.85
N PRO A 101 6.90 12.98 3.40
CA PRO A 101 8.07 13.81 3.09
C PRO A 101 8.92 14.21 4.31
N LYS A 102 8.54 13.79 5.53
CA LYS A 102 9.35 13.98 6.74
C LYS A 102 10.35 12.85 6.98
N GLY A 103 10.43 11.88 6.08
CA GLY A 103 11.41 10.78 6.13
C GLY A 103 10.93 9.55 6.89
N PHE A 104 9.63 9.44 7.20
CA PHE A 104 9.08 8.29 7.93
C PHE A 104 8.62 7.14 7.03
N GLY A 105 8.63 7.33 5.70
CA GLY A 105 8.16 6.35 4.74
C GLY A 105 6.64 6.30 4.59
N ASP A 106 6.20 5.53 3.61
CA ASP A 106 4.81 5.27 3.23
C ASP A 106 4.06 4.44 4.29
N GLY A 107 4.70 3.45 4.91
CA GLY A 107 4.10 2.62 5.93
C GLY A 107 3.60 3.42 7.15
N VAL A 108 4.38 4.41 7.61
CA VAL A 108 3.94 5.32 8.70
C VAL A 108 2.83 6.23 8.21
N MET A 109 2.96 6.79 7.00
CA MET A 109 1.93 7.65 6.40
C MET A 109 0.57 6.93 6.35
N TRP A 110 0.54 5.73 5.79
CA TRP A 110 -0.70 4.96 5.66
C TRP A 110 -1.23 4.51 7.01
N MET A 111 -0.36 4.12 7.95
CA MET A 111 -0.80 3.74 9.29
C MET A 111 -1.46 4.91 10.04
N VAL A 112 -0.98 6.15 9.85
CA VAL A 112 -1.65 7.36 10.37
C VAL A 112 -3.02 7.58 9.72
N LEU A 113 -3.15 7.35 8.42
CA LEU A 113 -4.40 7.56 7.68
C LEU A 113 -5.44 6.47 7.97
N THR A 114 -5.05 5.20 7.88
CA THR A 114 -5.94 4.05 8.07
C THR A 114 -6.22 3.75 9.53
N LYS A 115 -5.35 4.23 10.43
CA LYS A 115 -5.38 3.96 11.87
C LYS A 115 -5.46 2.47 12.22
N LYS A 116 -5.07 1.60 11.28
CA LYS A 116 -4.98 0.17 11.56
C LYS A 116 -3.78 -0.03 12.49
N ARG A 117 -4.00 -0.74 13.60
CA ARG A 117 -2.98 -1.15 14.59
C ARG A 117 -2.39 -0.03 15.47
N VAL A 118 -2.59 1.26 15.15
CA VAL A 118 -2.07 2.37 15.99
C VAL A 118 -2.65 2.38 17.40
N PHE A 119 -3.89 1.90 17.60
CA PHE A 119 -4.54 1.85 18.91
C PHE A 119 -4.43 0.50 19.61
N SER A 120 -3.73 -0.49 19.04
CA SER A 120 -3.60 -1.80 19.66
C SER A 120 -2.59 -1.76 20.82
N PRO A 121 -3.00 -1.99 22.07
CA PRO A 121 -2.08 -1.96 23.22
C PRO A 121 -0.97 -2.99 23.09
N LEU A 122 -1.29 -4.18 22.55
CA LEU A 122 -0.32 -5.25 22.27
C LEU A 122 0.71 -4.83 21.22
N ALA A 123 0.27 -4.15 20.14
CA ALA A 123 1.19 -3.67 19.11
C ALA A 123 2.13 -2.60 19.66
N ILE A 124 1.63 -1.69 20.50
CA ILE A 124 2.43 -0.65 21.17
C ILE A 124 3.42 -1.29 22.16
N ALA A 125 2.98 -2.24 22.98
CA ALA A 125 3.84 -2.95 23.92
C ALA A 125 4.96 -3.72 23.20
N LYS A 126 4.64 -4.45 22.13
CA LYS A 126 5.63 -5.15 21.27
C LYS A 126 6.62 -4.16 20.64
N ALA A 127 6.14 -2.99 20.20
CA ALA A 127 6.99 -1.92 19.68
C ALA A 127 7.98 -1.40 20.74
N LEU A 128 7.52 -1.18 21.97
CA LEU A 128 8.36 -0.70 23.08
C LEU A 128 9.39 -1.74 23.51
N ILE A 129 9.01 -3.02 23.61
CA ILE A 129 9.93 -4.12 23.93
C ILE A 129 11.01 -4.24 22.84
N ASN A 130 10.62 -4.21 21.56
CA ASN A 130 11.56 -4.27 20.44
C ASN A 130 12.49 -3.05 20.37
N ARG A 131 12.05 -1.88 20.84
CA ARG A 131 12.91 -0.69 20.95
C ARG A 131 13.99 -0.87 22.02
N MET A 132 13.69 -1.60 23.10
CA MET A 132 14.62 -1.84 24.22
C MET A 132 15.58 -3.01 23.93
N GLY A 133 15.23 -3.93 23.02
CA GLY A 133 16.10 -5.05 22.62
C GLY A 133 17.22 -4.67 21.65
N LYS A 134 18.47 -5.07 21.95
CA LYS A 134 19.65 -4.95 21.07
C LYS A 134 19.68 -6.02 19.95
N GLY A 135 18.54 -6.50 19.48
CA GLY A 135 18.44 -7.65 18.57
C GLY A 135 18.53 -7.29 17.08
N ARG A 136 19.25 -8.12 16.30
CA ARG A 136 19.41 -8.03 14.83
C ARG A 136 18.12 -8.24 14.02
N ASN A 137 17.02 -8.71 14.63
CA ASN A 137 15.74 -8.94 13.97
C ASN A 137 14.74 -7.80 14.23
N ARG A 138 15.09 -6.57 13.82
CA ARG A 138 14.14 -5.46 13.77
C ARG A 138 13.22 -5.66 12.57
N HIS A 139 12.06 -6.28 12.77
CA HIS A 139 11.01 -6.21 11.75
C HIS A 139 10.57 -4.74 11.63
N GLN A 140 10.83 -4.14 10.46
CA GLN A 140 10.62 -2.71 10.21
C GLN A 140 9.20 -2.24 10.59
N GLY A 141 8.21 -3.12 10.43
CA GLY A 141 6.81 -2.84 10.76
C GLY A 141 6.47 -2.73 12.26
N THR A 142 7.31 -3.26 13.16
CA THR A 142 6.96 -3.35 14.60
C THR A 142 7.07 -2.03 15.35
N LEU A 143 7.86 -1.07 14.86
CA LEU A 143 8.00 0.25 15.47
C LEU A 143 7.01 1.29 14.94
N LEU A 144 6.27 0.99 13.87
CA LEU A 144 5.39 1.94 13.20
C LEU A 144 4.32 2.55 14.13
N PRO A 145 3.60 1.79 15.00
CA PRO A 145 2.63 2.38 15.91
C PRO A 145 3.26 3.40 16.87
N TYR A 146 4.46 3.11 17.38
CA TYR A 146 5.20 4.02 18.26
C TYR A 146 5.58 5.32 17.53
N ILE A 147 6.07 5.23 16.29
CA ILE A 147 6.42 6.39 15.47
C ILE A 147 5.19 7.24 15.19
N CYS A 148 4.05 6.62 14.86
CA CYS A 148 2.77 7.31 14.65
C CYS A 148 2.35 8.11 15.90
N TRP A 149 2.40 7.48 17.09
CA TRP A 149 2.08 8.16 18.34
C TRP A 149 3.04 9.28 18.70
N ARG A 150 4.35 9.07 18.50
CA ARG A 150 5.36 10.11 18.76
C ARG A 150 5.14 11.35 17.89
N TYR A 151 4.72 11.17 16.64
CA TYR A 151 4.62 12.25 15.68
C TYR A 151 3.22 12.90 15.61
N CYS A 152 2.14 12.11 15.67
CA CYS A 152 0.77 12.61 15.60
C CYS A 152 0.11 12.77 16.98
N GLY A 153 0.55 12.04 18.00
CA GLY A 153 0.03 12.12 19.37
C GLY A 153 -1.50 11.97 19.45
N LEU A 154 -2.10 12.74 20.36
CA LEU A 154 -3.55 12.76 20.58
C LEU A 154 -4.36 13.20 19.35
N ARG A 155 -3.74 13.83 18.35
CA ARG A 155 -4.44 14.21 17.10
C ARG A 155 -4.91 12.99 16.31
N MET A 156 -4.31 11.82 16.54
CA MET A 156 -4.83 10.58 15.95
C MET A 156 -6.21 10.21 16.46
N LEU A 157 -6.64 10.71 17.62
CA LEU A 157 -7.98 10.44 18.17
C LEU A 157 -9.07 11.26 17.46
N THR A 158 -8.73 12.45 16.96
CA THR A 158 -9.71 13.40 16.40
C THR A 158 -9.74 13.45 14.87
N THR A 159 -8.70 12.95 14.20
CA THR A 159 -8.66 12.87 12.73
C THR A 159 -9.65 11.85 12.18
N ARG A 160 -10.05 11.94 10.91
CA ARG A 160 -10.85 10.90 10.26
C ARG A 160 -10.02 9.63 10.05
N LYS A 161 -10.65 8.45 10.11
CA LYS A 161 -10.06 7.17 9.68
C LYS A 161 -10.39 6.95 8.22
N PHE A 162 -9.40 6.69 7.38
CA PHE A 162 -9.58 6.42 5.96
C PHE A 162 -9.52 4.92 5.66
N SER A 163 -10.25 4.48 4.65
CA SER A 163 -10.14 3.13 4.10
C SER A 163 -9.11 3.09 2.96
N LEU A 164 -8.37 2.00 2.84
CA LEU A 164 -7.44 1.75 1.74
C LEU A 164 -7.70 0.35 1.22
N TRP A 165 -7.84 0.22 -0.09
CA TRP A 165 -8.20 -1.03 -0.74
C TRP A 165 -7.22 -1.39 -1.85
N GLN A 166 -6.91 -2.68 -1.96
CA GLN A 166 -6.12 -3.24 -3.06
C GLN A 166 -6.95 -4.28 -3.81
N PRO A 167 -6.69 -4.48 -5.12
CA PRO A 167 -7.35 -5.52 -5.89
C PRO A 167 -6.78 -6.89 -5.53
N MET A 168 -7.54 -7.92 -5.88
CA MET A 168 -7.13 -9.31 -5.85
C MET A 168 -7.73 -10.02 -7.08
N PRO A 169 -6.90 -10.46 -8.04
CA PRO A 169 -5.44 -10.35 -8.09
C PRO A 169 -4.97 -8.92 -8.41
N SER A 170 -3.65 -8.71 -8.49
CA SER A 170 -3.07 -7.40 -8.78
C SER A 170 -3.50 -6.85 -10.15
N LEU A 171 -3.72 -5.53 -10.23
CA LEU A 171 -3.99 -4.79 -11.48
C LEU A 171 -2.73 -4.14 -12.05
N ALA A 172 -1.64 -4.12 -11.30
CA ALA A 172 -0.35 -3.61 -11.74
C ALA A 172 0.80 -4.45 -11.21
N VAL A 173 1.95 -4.33 -11.86
CA VAL A 173 3.25 -4.81 -11.38
C VAL A 173 4.04 -3.61 -10.90
N HIS A 174 4.70 -3.75 -9.75
CA HIS A 174 5.65 -2.79 -9.24
C HIS A 174 7.05 -3.34 -9.48
N PHE A 175 7.88 -2.64 -10.25
CA PHE A 175 9.21 -3.12 -10.67
C PHE A 175 10.30 -3.02 -9.60
N ALA A 176 9.93 -2.89 -8.31
CA ALA A 176 10.89 -3.00 -7.24
C ALA A 176 11.20 -4.48 -6.94
N VAL A 177 12.48 -4.78 -6.71
CA VAL A 177 13.07 -6.13 -6.54
C VAL A 177 12.44 -6.95 -5.39
N ALA A 178 11.53 -6.37 -4.59
CA ALA A 178 10.91 -7.03 -3.45
C ALA A 178 9.37 -7.20 -3.56
N SER A 179 8.72 -6.74 -4.63
CA SER A 179 7.25 -6.54 -4.65
C SER A 179 6.50 -7.15 -5.85
N LEU A 180 7.07 -8.10 -6.58
CA LEU A 180 6.34 -8.76 -7.69
C LEU A 180 5.11 -9.56 -7.22
N PRO A 181 3.89 -9.23 -7.68
CA PRO A 181 2.68 -9.99 -7.36
C PRO A 181 2.68 -11.38 -7.98
N SER A 182 1.89 -12.30 -7.43
CA SER A 182 1.84 -13.70 -7.91
C SER A 182 1.37 -13.82 -9.37
N ASN A 183 0.59 -12.87 -9.86
CA ASN A 183 0.10 -12.83 -11.25
C ASN A 183 0.95 -11.93 -12.17
N THR A 184 2.23 -11.70 -11.84
CA THR A 184 3.13 -10.85 -12.64
C THR A 184 3.25 -11.33 -14.09
N ILE A 185 3.46 -12.63 -14.31
CA ILE A 185 3.60 -13.20 -15.67
C ILE A 185 2.36 -12.88 -16.50
N ASP A 186 1.16 -13.07 -15.94
CA ASP A 186 -0.08 -12.79 -16.66
C ASP A 186 -0.22 -11.32 -17.03
N ILE A 187 0.27 -10.39 -16.20
CA ILE A 187 0.25 -8.95 -16.49
C ILE A 187 1.27 -8.61 -17.60
N LEU A 188 2.44 -9.23 -17.57
CA LEU A 188 3.52 -8.93 -18.52
C LEU A 188 3.37 -9.64 -19.86
N ARG A 189 2.50 -10.65 -19.99
CA ARG A 189 2.21 -11.32 -21.26
C ARG A 189 1.72 -10.37 -22.36
N ASP A 190 1.05 -9.28 -21.99
CA ASP A 190 0.60 -8.27 -22.95
C ASP A 190 1.76 -7.43 -23.52
N TYR A 191 2.99 -7.57 -22.99
CA TYR A 191 4.15 -6.74 -23.33
C TYR A 191 5.14 -7.39 -24.31
N SER A 192 5.24 -8.72 -24.32
CA SER A 192 6.27 -9.43 -25.09
C SER A 192 5.68 -10.69 -25.73
N ASP A 193 5.75 -10.77 -27.06
CA ASP A 193 5.51 -11.99 -27.83
C ASP A 193 6.54 -13.09 -27.49
N ASP A 194 7.66 -12.71 -26.88
CA ASP A 194 8.70 -13.62 -26.42
C ASP A 194 8.52 -13.94 -24.92
N LEU A 195 7.82 -15.04 -24.67
CA LEU A 195 7.62 -15.61 -23.34
C LEU A 195 8.93 -16.05 -22.69
N ALA A 196 9.99 -16.38 -23.46
CA ALA A 196 11.25 -16.86 -22.91
C ALA A 196 12.00 -15.75 -22.14
N THR A 197 11.97 -14.51 -22.67
CA THR A 197 12.55 -13.34 -22.00
C THR A 197 11.80 -12.99 -20.71
N LEU A 198 10.47 -13.12 -20.70
CA LEU A 198 9.65 -12.90 -19.50
C LEU A 198 9.86 -13.98 -18.43
N ASP A 199 9.92 -15.24 -18.85
CA ASP A 199 10.21 -16.36 -17.97
C ASP A 199 11.63 -16.22 -17.39
N GLU A 200 12.64 -15.82 -18.17
CA GLU A 200 14.00 -15.59 -17.66
C GLU A 200 14.04 -14.46 -16.60
N ILE A 201 13.32 -13.35 -16.81
CA ILE A 201 13.23 -12.26 -15.83
C ILE A 201 12.56 -12.72 -14.53
N VAL A 202 11.47 -13.49 -14.65
CA VAL A 202 10.71 -13.96 -13.48
C VAL A 202 11.42 -15.10 -12.76
N TRP A 203 12.05 -16.04 -13.48
CA TRP A 203 12.81 -17.15 -12.91
C TRP A 203 14.09 -16.66 -12.22
N ASN A 204 14.85 -15.76 -12.84
CA ASN A 204 15.99 -15.11 -12.18
C ASN A 204 15.53 -14.39 -10.90
N TYR A 205 14.32 -13.81 -10.88
CA TYR A 205 13.76 -13.18 -9.68
C TYR A 205 13.35 -14.18 -8.58
N LEU A 206 12.73 -15.31 -8.95
CA LEU A 206 12.31 -16.35 -8.00
C LEU A 206 13.50 -17.09 -7.38
N GLU A 207 14.60 -17.27 -8.12
CA GLU A 207 15.83 -17.92 -7.63
C GLU A 207 16.68 -17.04 -6.70
N ILE A 208 16.53 -15.70 -6.74
CA ILE A 208 17.22 -14.78 -5.82
C ILE A 208 16.67 -14.88 -4.38
N LYS A 209 15.57 -15.59 -4.13
CA LYS A 209 15.26 -16.08 -2.78
C LYS A 209 16.07 -17.35 -2.51
N PRO A 210 17.15 -17.30 -1.72
CA PRO A 210 17.81 -18.53 -1.33
C PRO A 210 16.79 -19.37 -0.56
N SER A 211 16.61 -20.61 -1.01
CA SER A 211 16.03 -21.68 -0.20
C SER A 211 16.79 -21.71 1.12
N LYS A 212 16.22 -21.13 2.17
CA LYS A 212 16.65 -21.45 3.52
C LYS A 212 16.16 -22.86 3.80
N GLY A 213 17.05 -23.82 3.60
CA GLY A 213 17.00 -25.10 4.30
C GLY A 213 17.16 -24.92 5.81
#